data_AF-A0AAD4CPR7-F1
#
_entry.id   AF-A0AAD4CPR7-F1
#
_cell.length_a   1.000
_cell.length_b   1.000
_cell.length_c   1.000
_cell.angle_alpha   90.00
_cell.angle_beta   90.00
_cell.angle_gamma   90.00
#
_symmetry.space_group_name_H-M   'P 1'
#
loop_
_entity.id
_entity.type
_entity.pdbx_description
1 polymer ?
#
loop_
_entity_poly.entity_id
_entity_poly.type
_entity_poly.pdbx_seq_one_letter_code
_entity_poly.pdbx_strand_id
1 'polypeptide(L)'
;MRVLAVSTLLLSTWISQSVALPHVSRDVSIPGPPSDPKPPSSGDGIGEWGSEDPGIGDYLDKTKFYGIARTAGTLGLDNAKNNMMHYLGNSGDDQPVTVENMLNDLPDFSKAAKAFIQNEATKAYESLGSSDETAFVSKWENYYAAKDESWDWFFAIGGFSYSVSGTMEKVGSKVALKYRVHVFDRYNWDDGKSVDIGPFHFEDRELGELHLKGIAQEYVVRGTSGTVSVSDFKPGEAVALPGEGGRERK
;
A
#
# COMPACT_ATOMS: atom_id res chain seq x y z
N MET A 1 -80.86 46.30 -6.69
CA MET A 1 -79.44 46.37 -6.27
C MET A 1 -79.03 45.04 -5.64
N ARG A 2 -78.15 44.31 -6.34
CA ARG A 2 -77.02 43.48 -5.85
C ARG A 2 -77.30 42.30 -4.88
N VAL A 3 -76.63 41.15 -4.93
CA VAL A 3 -75.70 40.43 -5.83
C VAL A 3 -75.72 38.96 -5.33
N LEU A 4 -75.43 38.01 -6.22
CA LEU A 4 -75.24 36.57 -6.01
C LEU A 4 -74.30 36.20 -4.85
N ALA A 5 -74.49 34.99 -4.29
CA ALA A 5 -73.37 34.21 -3.75
C ALA A 5 -73.49 32.75 -4.18
N VAL A 6 -72.44 32.29 -4.86
CA VAL A 6 -72.30 31.03 -5.59
C VAL A 6 -71.62 29.98 -4.71
N SER A 7 -72.08 28.73 -4.82
CA SER A 7 -71.47 27.52 -4.27
C SER A 7 -70.00 27.34 -4.65
N THR A 8 -69.18 26.82 -3.73
CA THR A 8 -67.95 26.11 -4.07
C THR A 8 -67.77 24.92 -3.13
N LEU A 9 -67.97 23.71 -3.68
CA LEU A 9 -67.48 22.46 -3.09
C LEU A 9 -65.97 22.37 -3.37
N LEU A 10 -65.17 22.26 -2.32
CA LEU A 10 -63.74 21.95 -2.42
C LEU A 10 -63.56 20.44 -2.24
N LEU A 11 -63.21 19.73 -3.32
CA LEU A 11 -62.72 18.36 -3.27
C LEU A 11 -61.21 18.41 -2.97
N SER A 12 -60.81 18.02 -1.76
CA SER A 12 -59.39 17.87 -1.39
C SER A 12 -58.88 16.50 -1.85
N THR A 13 -58.05 16.47 -2.88
CA THR A 13 -57.30 15.28 -3.28
C THR A 13 -56.12 15.07 -2.33
N TRP A 14 -56.14 13.97 -1.57
CA TRP A 14 -55.01 13.53 -0.77
C TRP A 14 -53.96 12.92 -1.71
N ILE A 15 -52.92 13.69 -2.02
CA ILE A 15 -51.70 13.17 -2.66
C ILE A 15 -50.87 12.55 -1.54
N SER A 16 -50.79 11.22 -1.49
CA SER A 16 -49.81 10.52 -0.67
C SER A 16 -48.41 10.90 -1.14
N GLN A 17 -47.75 11.79 -0.41
CA GLN A 17 -46.32 12.01 -0.57
C GLN A 17 -45.60 10.78 0.00
N SER A 18 -45.23 9.84 -0.87
CA SER A 18 -44.23 8.85 -0.54
C SER A 18 -42.90 9.57 -0.36
N VAL A 19 -42.56 9.89 0.89
CA VAL A 19 -41.21 10.36 1.24
C VAL A 19 -40.29 9.16 1.04
N ALA A 20 -39.58 9.12 -0.08
CA ALA A 20 -38.45 8.22 -0.24
C ALA A 20 -37.46 8.54 0.88
N LEU A 21 -37.30 7.62 1.83
CA LEU A 21 -36.25 7.73 2.83
C LEU A 21 -34.92 7.86 2.08
N PRO A 22 -34.04 8.82 2.41
CA PRO A 22 -32.72 8.86 1.83
C PRO A 22 -32.06 7.50 2.12
N HIS A 23 -31.57 6.85 1.06
CA HIS A 23 -30.75 5.66 1.21
C HIS A 23 -29.52 6.11 2.00
N VAL A 24 -29.48 5.77 3.29
CA VAL A 24 -28.26 5.89 4.08
C VAL A 24 -27.35 4.82 3.50
N SER A 25 -26.50 5.19 2.52
CA SER A 25 -25.47 4.29 2.04
C SER A 25 -24.62 3.92 3.26
N ARG A 26 -24.62 2.63 3.60
CA ARG A 26 -23.62 2.13 4.54
C ARG A 26 -22.32 2.24 3.77
N ASP A 27 -21.42 3.09 4.23
CA ASP A 27 -20.11 3.21 3.59
C ASP A 27 -19.43 1.83 3.65
N VAL A 28 -19.36 1.14 2.50
CA VAL A 28 -18.80 -0.21 2.43
C VAL A 28 -17.31 -0.07 2.73
N SER A 29 -16.91 -0.62 3.88
CA SER A 29 -15.51 -0.58 4.31
C SER A 29 -14.64 -1.32 3.29
N ILE A 30 -13.60 -0.65 2.80
CA ILE A 30 -12.62 -1.28 1.92
C ILE A 30 -11.93 -2.39 2.69
N PRO A 31 -11.88 -3.62 2.16
CA PRO A 31 -11.16 -4.70 2.81
C PRO A 31 -9.70 -4.34 3.11
N GLY A 32 -9.11 -5.00 4.10
CA GLY A 32 -7.66 -4.93 4.31
C GLY A 32 -6.87 -5.63 3.19
N PRO A 33 -5.53 -5.63 3.29
CA PRO A 33 -4.70 -6.44 2.41
C PRO A 33 -5.06 -7.93 2.54
N PRO A 34 -4.74 -8.76 1.53
CA PRO A 34 -4.79 -10.21 1.69
C PRO A 34 -3.79 -10.66 2.76
N SER A 35 -3.91 -11.91 3.23
CA SER A 35 -2.92 -12.48 4.16
C SER A 35 -1.50 -12.37 3.61
N ASP A 36 -0.53 -12.11 4.47
CA ASP A 36 0.88 -11.99 4.10
C ASP A 36 1.34 -13.17 3.22
N PRO A 37 2.22 -12.92 2.22
CA PRO A 37 2.81 -13.98 1.41
C PRO A 37 3.45 -15.04 2.31
N LYS A 38 3.25 -16.32 1.95
CA LYS A 38 3.94 -17.43 2.61
C LYS A 38 5.45 -17.26 2.42
N PRO A 39 6.26 -17.55 3.45
CA PRO A 39 7.70 -17.68 3.30
C PRO A 39 8.03 -18.62 2.12
N PRO A 40 9.06 -18.32 1.30
CA PRO A 40 9.59 -19.31 0.38
C PRO A 40 10.07 -20.56 1.15
N SER A 41 10.16 -21.71 0.47
CA SER A 41 10.59 -22.97 1.09
C SER A 41 12.07 -22.96 1.53
N SER A 42 12.84 -21.99 1.05
CA SER A 42 14.26 -21.75 1.35
C SER A 42 14.60 -20.29 0.98
N GLY A 43 15.54 -19.67 1.69
CA GLY A 43 15.97 -18.29 1.41
C GLY A 43 14.94 -17.24 1.84
N ASP A 44 14.41 -17.38 3.07
CA ASP A 44 13.65 -16.33 3.74
C ASP A 44 14.51 -15.77 4.89
N GLY A 45 15.67 -15.20 4.55
CA GLY A 45 16.66 -14.75 5.51
C GLY A 45 17.68 -15.82 5.91
N ILE A 46 18.60 -15.41 6.77
CA ILE A 46 19.80 -16.19 7.13
C ILE A 46 19.57 -17.29 8.17
N GLY A 47 18.47 -17.21 8.94
CA GLY A 47 18.17 -18.16 10.02
C GLY A 47 17.42 -17.53 11.19
N GLU A 48 17.36 -18.25 12.32
CA GLU A 48 16.67 -17.77 13.52
C GLU A 48 17.48 -16.68 14.24
N TRP A 49 16.80 -15.62 14.63
CA TRP A 49 17.39 -14.50 15.38
C TRP A 49 17.98 -14.97 16.71
N GLY A 50 19.20 -14.53 17.02
CA GLY A 50 19.85 -14.86 18.30
C GLY A 50 20.16 -16.34 18.50
N SER A 51 20.25 -17.11 17.40
CA SER A 51 20.63 -18.53 17.41
C SER A 51 22.12 -18.76 17.70
N GLU A 52 22.94 -17.71 17.66
CA GLU A 52 24.38 -17.76 17.94
C GLU A 52 24.81 -16.70 18.97
N ASP A 53 25.87 -16.99 19.73
CA ASP A 53 26.40 -16.06 20.73
C ASP A 53 27.22 -14.91 20.06
N PRO A 54 26.99 -13.64 20.45
CA PRO A 54 27.76 -12.48 19.96
C PRO A 54 29.14 -12.38 20.62
N GLY A 55 30.12 -11.96 19.82
CA GLY A 55 31.44 -11.50 20.25
C GLY A 55 31.60 -9.98 20.14
N ILE A 56 32.75 -9.47 20.57
CA ILE A 56 33.05 -8.03 20.49
C ILE A 56 33.14 -7.55 19.04
N GLY A 57 33.61 -8.41 18.12
CA GLY A 57 33.69 -8.12 16.69
C GLY A 57 32.32 -7.74 16.11
N ASP A 58 31.28 -8.50 16.45
CA ASP A 58 29.93 -8.29 15.91
C ASP A 58 29.35 -6.91 16.30
N TYR A 59 29.66 -6.42 17.51
CA TYR A 59 29.28 -5.06 17.92
C TYR A 59 30.07 -3.96 17.18
N LEU A 60 31.32 -4.23 16.79
CA LEU A 60 32.10 -3.33 15.93
C LEU A 60 31.52 -3.32 14.51
N ASP A 61 31.10 -4.48 13.99
CA ASP A 61 30.45 -4.58 12.68
C ASP A 61 29.10 -3.84 12.67
N LYS A 62 28.29 -3.99 13.72
CA LYS A 62 27.09 -3.15 13.91
C LYS A 62 27.42 -1.65 13.87
N THR A 63 28.53 -1.23 14.49
CA THR A 63 28.99 0.17 14.46
C THR A 63 29.42 0.61 13.04
N LYS A 64 30.12 -0.26 12.30
CA LYS A 64 30.46 -0.06 10.88
C LYS A 64 29.18 0.17 10.06
N PHE A 65 28.17 -0.68 10.19
CA PHE A 65 26.92 -0.55 9.43
C PHE A 65 26.11 0.69 9.81
N TYR A 66 26.14 1.13 11.07
CA TYR A 66 25.60 2.45 11.42
C TYR A 66 26.31 3.60 10.68
N GLY A 67 27.64 3.51 10.51
CA GLY A 67 28.42 4.46 9.71
C GLY A 67 28.04 4.44 8.23
N ILE A 68 27.87 3.24 7.65
CA ILE A 68 27.43 3.06 6.26
C ILE A 68 26.03 3.66 6.07
N ALA A 69 25.06 3.33 6.93
CA ALA A 69 23.69 3.85 6.86
C ALA A 69 23.67 5.39 6.90
N ARG A 70 24.40 6.00 7.84
CA ARG A 70 24.51 7.47 7.93
C ARG A 70 25.11 8.07 6.66
N THR A 71 26.13 7.44 6.09
CA THR A 71 26.76 7.91 4.86
C THR A 71 25.81 7.76 3.66
N ALA A 72 25.06 6.67 3.57
CA ALA A 72 24.01 6.49 2.57
C ALA A 72 22.98 7.65 2.63
N GLY A 73 22.59 8.06 3.83
CA GLY A 73 21.77 9.25 4.03
C GLY A 73 22.36 10.53 3.44
N THR A 74 23.69 10.73 3.55
CA THR A 74 24.36 11.89 2.93
C THR A 74 24.38 11.84 1.40
N LEU A 75 24.16 10.66 0.81
CA LEU A 75 24.02 10.45 -0.62
C LEU A 75 22.57 10.58 -1.12
N GLY A 76 21.63 10.95 -0.23
CA GLY A 76 20.21 11.07 -0.55
C GLY A 76 19.43 9.76 -0.48
N LEU A 77 19.99 8.72 0.14
CA LEU A 77 19.39 7.39 0.26
C LEU A 77 18.67 7.27 1.62
N ASP A 78 17.65 8.09 1.79
CA ASP A 78 16.97 8.24 3.08
C ASP A 78 16.16 7.02 3.47
N ASN A 79 15.46 6.37 2.53
CA ASN A 79 14.72 5.15 2.80
C ASN A 79 15.68 4.00 3.12
N ALA A 80 16.79 3.88 2.38
CA ALA A 80 17.80 2.85 2.65
C ALA A 80 18.47 3.04 4.01
N LYS A 81 18.82 4.28 4.35
CA LYS A 81 19.30 4.62 5.70
C LYS A 81 18.27 4.20 6.75
N ASN A 82 17.01 4.62 6.61
CA ASN A 82 16.00 4.38 7.65
C ASN A 82 15.75 2.89 7.89
N ASN A 83 15.66 2.10 6.82
CA ASN A 83 15.49 0.65 6.92
C ASN A 83 16.70 -0.05 7.55
N MET A 84 17.92 0.36 7.18
CA MET A 84 19.14 -0.16 7.82
C MET A 84 19.23 0.25 9.30
N MET A 85 18.89 1.50 9.64
CA MET A 85 18.89 1.97 11.02
C MET A 85 17.88 1.21 11.88
N HIS A 86 16.72 0.87 11.33
CA HIS A 86 15.69 0.05 11.99
C HIS A 86 16.18 -1.38 12.21
N TYR A 87 16.73 -2.01 11.18
CA TYR A 87 17.35 -3.34 11.24
C TYR A 87 18.40 -3.42 12.38
N LEU A 88 19.35 -2.48 12.37
CA LEU A 88 20.40 -2.38 13.40
C LEU A 88 19.81 -2.01 14.78
N GLY A 89 18.62 -1.43 14.83
CA GLY A 89 17.88 -1.16 16.06
C GLY A 89 17.47 -2.41 16.82
N ASN A 90 17.39 -3.56 16.13
CA ASN A 90 17.17 -4.88 16.73
C ASN A 90 15.84 -5.03 17.49
N SER A 91 14.78 -4.35 17.06
CA SER A 91 13.45 -4.53 17.68
C SER A 91 12.62 -5.62 17.01
N GLY A 92 12.86 -5.88 15.72
CA GLY A 92 12.04 -6.79 14.92
C GLY A 92 10.62 -6.29 14.66
N ASP A 93 10.29 -5.08 15.10
CA ASP A 93 8.97 -4.50 14.88
C ASP A 93 8.72 -4.23 13.40
N ASP A 94 7.47 -4.33 12.98
CA ASP A 94 7.07 -3.97 11.63
C ASP A 94 7.42 -2.51 11.31
N GLN A 95 8.01 -2.28 10.14
CA GLN A 95 8.38 -0.96 9.67
C GLN A 95 7.33 -0.46 8.65
N PRO A 96 6.66 0.67 8.90
CA PRO A 96 5.69 1.20 7.96
C PRO A 96 6.37 1.87 6.75
N VAL A 97 5.80 1.70 5.56
CA VAL A 97 6.15 2.47 4.35
C VAL A 97 4.98 3.33 3.86
N THR A 98 5.33 4.50 3.31
CA THR A 98 4.36 5.40 2.67
C THR A 98 4.19 4.98 1.21
N VAL A 99 3.08 4.30 0.90
CA VAL A 99 2.82 3.77 -0.44
C VAL A 99 2.73 4.88 -1.49
N GLU A 100 2.23 6.06 -1.13
CA GLU A 100 2.20 7.24 -1.99
C GLU A 100 3.60 7.71 -2.38
N ASN A 101 4.57 7.66 -1.45
CA ASN A 101 5.95 8.01 -1.78
C ASN A 101 6.55 6.98 -2.74
N MET A 102 6.30 5.68 -2.51
CA MET A 102 6.75 4.64 -3.44
C MET A 102 6.15 4.83 -4.83
N LEU A 103 4.84 5.10 -4.95
CA LEU A 103 4.19 5.36 -6.23
C LEU A 103 4.71 6.65 -6.91
N ASN A 104 5.11 7.66 -6.14
CA ASN A 104 5.69 8.89 -6.67
C ASN A 104 7.14 8.68 -7.16
N ASP A 105 7.93 7.91 -6.41
CA ASP A 105 9.36 7.77 -6.63
C ASP A 105 9.70 6.64 -7.61
N LEU A 106 8.77 5.72 -7.84
CA LEU A 106 8.90 4.56 -8.75
C LEU A 106 7.86 4.69 -9.89
N PRO A 107 8.17 5.40 -10.99
CA PRO A 107 7.23 5.62 -12.10
C PRO A 107 6.75 4.34 -12.79
N ASP A 108 7.60 3.32 -12.91
CA ASP A 108 7.22 2.04 -13.50
C ASP A 108 6.36 1.20 -12.54
N PHE A 109 6.61 1.32 -11.22
CA PHE A 109 5.71 0.76 -10.21
C PHE A 109 4.34 1.44 -10.26
N SER A 110 4.31 2.77 -10.36
CA SER A 110 3.08 3.55 -10.52
C SER A 110 2.27 3.08 -11.73
N LYS A 111 2.92 2.87 -12.87
CA LYS A 111 2.29 2.31 -14.07
C LYS A 111 1.77 0.88 -13.85
N ALA A 112 2.54 0.03 -13.21
CA ALA A 112 2.15 -1.35 -12.89
C ALA A 112 0.94 -1.38 -11.94
N ALA A 113 0.99 -0.61 -10.86
CA ALA A 113 -0.10 -0.47 -9.89
C ALA A 113 -1.37 0.05 -10.55
N LYS A 114 -1.28 1.09 -11.39
CA LYS A 114 -2.43 1.63 -12.13
C LYS A 114 -3.08 0.60 -13.05
N ALA A 115 -2.28 -0.15 -13.80
CA ALA A 115 -2.78 -1.23 -14.64
C ALA A 115 -3.45 -2.33 -13.80
N PHE A 116 -2.87 -2.66 -12.64
CA PHE A 116 -3.40 -3.70 -11.77
C PHE A 116 -4.71 -3.28 -11.11
N ILE A 117 -4.81 -2.05 -10.59
CA ILE A 117 -6.06 -1.46 -10.08
C ILE A 117 -7.15 -1.52 -11.15
N GLN A 118 -6.84 -1.09 -12.38
CA GLN A 118 -7.82 -1.10 -13.47
C GLN A 118 -8.33 -2.51 -13.77
N ASN A 119 -7.44 -3.49 -13.80
CA ASN A 119 -7.81 -4.88 -14.08
C ASN A 119 -8.70 -5.46 -12.97
N GLU A 120 -8.35 -5.28 -11.70
CA GLU A 120 -9.15 -5.80 -10.58
C GLU A 120 -10.48 -5.07 -10.44
N ALA A 121 -10.50 -3.74 -10.64
CA ALA A 121 -11.74 -2.97 -10.68
C ALA A 121 -12.66 -3.42 -11.83
N THR A 122 -12.12 -3.67 -13.02
CA THR A 122 -12.93 -4.14 -14.16
C THR A 122 -13.57 -5.51 -13.87
N LYS A 123 -12.83 -6.45 -13.29
CA LYS A 123 -13.37 -7.75 -12.85
C LYS A 123 -14.47 -7.57 -11.80
N ALA A 124 -14.26 -6.68 -10.82
CA ALA A 124 -15.25 -6.39 -9.80
C ALA A 124 -16.53 -5.80 -10.42
N TYR A 125 -16.40 -4.86 -11.36
CA TYR A 125 -17.51 -4.26 -12.09
C TYR A 125 -18.33 -5.30 -12.86
N GLU A 126 -17.66 -6.22 -13.56
CA GLU A 126 -18.32 -7.33 -14.25
C GLU A 126 -19.05 -8.26 -13.28
N SER A 127 -18.44 -8.53 -12.10
CA SER A 127 -19.06 -9.35 -11.05
C SER A 127 -20.23 -8.69 -10.35
N LEU A 128 -20.32 -7.35 -10.39
CA LEU A 128 -21.36 -6.58 -9.69
C LEU A 128 -22.76 -6.98 -10.19
N GLY A 129 -22.90 -7.31 -11.48
CA GLY A 129 -24.09 -7.94 -12.03
C GLY A 129 -25.39 -7.26 -11.58
N SER A 130 -26.27 -8.02 -10.91
CA SER A 130 -27.52 -7.50 -10.32
C SER A 130 -27.37 -7.01 -8.87
N SER A 131 -26.23 -7.21 -8.22
CA SER A 131 -25.97 -6.73 -6.85
C SER A 131 -25.81 -5.21 -6.81
N ASP A 132 -26.12 -4.61 -5.66
CA ASP A 132 -25.96 -3.16 -5.45
C ASP A 132 -24.52 -2.80 -5.05
N GLU A 133 -23.79 -3.73 -4.44
CA GLU A 133 -22.40 -3.56 -4.02
C GLU A 133 -21.57 -4.83 -4.24
N THR A 134 -20.24 -4.66 -4.36
CA THR A 134 -19.25 -5.75 -4.32
C THR A 134 -17.93 -5.26 -3.74
N ALA A 135 -17.11 -6.17 -3.26
CA ALA A 135 -15.77 -5.89 -2.75
C ALA A 135 -14.76 -6.84 -3.40
N PHE A 136 -13.51 -6.40 -3.51
CA PHE A 136 -12.42 -7.21 -4.05
C PHE A 136 -11.13 -7.02 -3.27
N VAL A 137 -10.31 -8.07 -3.26
CA VAL A 137 -8.94 -8.08 -2.76
C VAL A 137 -8.12 -8.91 -3.74
N SER A 138 -7.11 -8.30 -4.35
CA SER A 138 -6.22 -9.01 -5.26
C SER A 138 -5.28 -9.92 -4.49
N LYS A 139 -4.73 -10.93 -5.16
CA LYS A 139 -3.50 -11.59 -4.69
C LYS A 139 -2.32 -10.60 -4.68
N TRP A 140 -1.25 -10.98 -4.01
CA TRP A 140 0.04 -10.31 -4.10
C TRP A 140 0.66 -10.48 -5.50
N GLU A 141 1.20 -9.40 -6.03
CA GLU A 141 2.10 -9.37 -7.18
C GLU A 141 3.46 -8.84 -6.74
N ASN A 142 4.53 -9.20 -7.45
CA ASN A 142 5.88 -8.74 -7.10
C ASN A 142 6.31 -7.59 -8.00
N TYR A 143 7.06 -6.66 -7.43
CA TYR A 143 7.72 -5.57 -8.12
C TYR A 143 9.18 -5.50 -7.67
N TYR A 144 10.07 -5.06 -8.56
CA TYR A 144 11.48 -4.82 -8.24
C TYR A 144 11.82 -3.39 -8.63
N ALA A 145 12.12 -2.55 -7.64
CA ALA A 145 12.66 -1.22 -7.88
C ALA A 145 14.00 -1.36 -8.60
N ALA A 146 14.12 -0.75 -9.78
CA ALA A 146 15.37 -0.74 -10.52
C ALA A 146 16.27 0.40 -10.04
N LYS A 147 17.59 0.20 -10.10
CA LYS A 147 18.57 1.19 -9.63
C LYS A 147 18.50 2.51 -10.41
N ASP A 148 18.19 2.44 -11.70
CA ASP A 148 17.99 3.58 -12.60
C ASP A 148 16.61 4.25 -12.44
N GLU A 149 15.62 3.51 -11.95
CA GLU A 149 14.32 4.05 -11.57
C GLU A 149 14.40 4.85 -10.26
N SER A 150 14.94 4.24 -9.21
CA SER A 150 15.18 4.91 -7.93
C SER A 150 16.35 4.28 -7.19
N TRP A 151 17.43 5.04 -7.04
CA TRP A 151 18.62 4.59 -6.34
C TRP A 151 18.35 4.31 -4.85
N ASP A 152 17.45 5.09 -4.24
CA ASP A 152 17.06 4.93 -2.84
C ASP A 152 16.23 3.67 -2.63
N TRP A 153 15.10 3.52 -3.34
CA TRP A 153 14.23 2.35 -3.18
C TRP A 153 14.89 1.04 -3.61
N PHE A 154 15.80 1.08 -4.59
CA PHE A 154 16.63 -0.07 -4.97
C PHE A 154 17.43 -0.62 -3.79
N PHE A 155 18.04 0.23 -2.97
CA PHE A 155 18.79 -0.20 -1.78
C PHE A 155 17.94 -0.31 -0.53
N ALA A 156 16.80 0.38 -0.47
CA ALA A 156 15.95 0.39 0.70
C ALA A 156 15.17 -0.90 0.87
N ILE A 157 14.69 -1.48 -0.23
CA ILE A 157 13.87 -2.69 -0.23
C ILE A 157 14.19 -3.54 -1.47
N GLY A 158 14.46 -2.91 -2.62
CA GLY A 158 14.70 -3.63 -3.87
C GLY A 158 13.42 -4.30 -4.37
N GLY A 159 13.22 -5.56 -4.02
CA GLY A 159 12.01 -6.32 -4.37
C GLY A 159 10.94 -6.23 -3.28
N PHE A 160 9.67 -6.07 -3.67
CA PHE A 160 8.54 -6.09 -2.73
C PHE A 160 7.28 -6.65 -3.36
N SER A 161 6.33 -7.07 -2.53
CA SER A 161 5.00 -7.47 -2.96
C SER A 161 4.01 -6.30 -2.84
N TYR A 162 3.05 -6.22 -3.76
CA TYR A 162 1.95 -5.27 -3.71
C TYR A 162 0.60 -5.92 -4.04
N SER A 163 -0.48 -5.35 -3.51
CA SER A 163 -1.86 -5.81 -3.69
C SER A 163 -2.81 -4.61 -3.75
N VAL A 164 -4.01 -4.81 -4.30
CA VAL A 164 -5.07 -3.82 -4.38
C VAL A 164 -6.35 -4.38 -3.77
N SER A 165 -7.01 -3.57 -2.95
CA SER A 165 -8.35 -3.86 -2.44
C SER A 165 -9.31 -2.72 -2.76
N GLY A 166 -10.59 -3.01 -2.84
CA GLY A 166 -11.59 -2.01 -3.12
C GLY A 166 -13.03 -2.46 -2.95
N THR A 167 -13.92 -1.50 -3.09
CA THR A 167 -15.37 -1.67 -3.07
C THR A 167 -15.99 -0.95 -4.25
N MET A 168 -17.10 -1.48 -4.74
CA MET A 168 -17.94 -0.85 -5.75
C MET A 168 -19.38 -0.82 -5.30
N GLU A 169 -20.08 0.29 -5.58
CA GLU A 169 -21.47 0.50 -5.20
C GLU A 169 -22.23 1.17 -6.35
N LYS A 170 -23.45 0.72 -6.64
CA LYS A 170 -24.35 1.40 -7.58
C LYS A 170 -24.98 2.61 -6.89
N VAL A 171 -24.68 3.80 -7.42
CA VAL A 171 -25.27 5.06 -6.96
C VAL A 171 -26.11 5.63 -8.10
N GLY A 172 -27.41 5.28 -8.10
CA GLY A 172 -28.33 5.60 -9.19
C GLY A 172 -27.94 4.87 -10.48
N SER A 173 -27.58 5.62 -11.52
CA SER A 173 -27.11 5.05 -12.80
C SER A 173 -25.59 4.90 -12.90
N LYS A 174 -24.86 5.23 -11.83
CA LYS A 174 -23.39 5.25 -11.80
C LYS A 174 -22.85 4.15 -10.89
N VAL A 175 -21.58 3.79 -11.08
CA VAL A 175 -20.86 2.90 -10.18
C VAL A 175 -19.76 3.69 -9.49
N ALA A 176 -19.88 3.87 -8.18
CA ALA A 176 -18.81 4.42 -7.36
C ALA A 176 -17.78 3.32 -7.07
N LEU A 177 -16.50 3.65 -7.15
CA LEU A 177 -15.38 2.78 -6.82
C LEU A 177 -14.54 3.44 -5.72
N LYS A 178 -14.18 2.68 -4.69
CA LYS A 178 -13.14 3.05 -3.72
C LYS A 178 -12.06 1.98 -3.69
N TYR A 179 -10.79 2.36 -3.62
CA TYR A 179 -9.69 1.39 -3.54
C TYR A 179 -8.47 1.91 -2.79
N ARG A 180 -7.57 0.98 -2.44
CA ARG A 180 -6.28 1.21 -1.78
C ARG A 180 -5.22 0.29 -2.38
N VAL A 181 -3.96 0.71 -2.28
CA VAL A 181 -2.78 -0.10 -2.65
C VAL A 181 -2.05 -0.51 -1.36
N HIS A 182 -1.64 -1.76 -1.29
CA HIS A 182 -0.92 -2.36 -0.17
C HIS A 182 0.48 -2.75 -0.62
N VAL A 183 1.46 -2.59 0.26
CA VAL A 183 2.84 -3.05 0.08
C VAL A 183 3.21 -3.96 1.23
N PHE A 184 3.94 -5.03 0.94
CA PHE A 184 4.50 -5.97 1.90
C PHE A 184 5.90 -6.37 1.44
N ASP A 185 6.83 -6.46 2.37
CA ASP A 185 8.11 -7.10 2.16
C ASP A 185 8.64 -7.74 3.46
N ARG A 186 9.49 -8.75 3.33
CA ARG A 186 10.27 -9.32 4.44
C ARG A 186 11.68 -8.77 4.32
N TYR A 187 12.02 -7.82 5.17
CA TYR A 187 13.34 -7.21 5.19
C TYR A 187 14.33 -8.19 5.82
N ASN A 188 14.90 -9.04 4.98
CA ASN A 188 15.79 -10.13 5.36
C ASN A 188 17.15 -10.02 4.64
N TRP A 189 18.14 -10.74 5.15
CA TRP A 189 19.49 -10.77 4.58
C TRP A 189 19.87 -12.23 4.29
N ASP A 190 20.14 -12.54 3.02
CA ASP A 190 20.51 -13.89 2.58
C ASP A 190 22.03 -14.02 2.38
N ASP A 191 22.55 -15.24 2.41
CA ASP A 191 23.94 -15.51 2.00
C ASP A 191 24.11 -15.46 0.47
N GLY A 192 25.32 -15.13 0.00
CA GLY A 192 25.71 -15.19 -1.42
C GLY A 192 25.38 -13.95 -2.27
N LYS A 193 24.96 -12.84 -1.64
CA LYS A 193 24.73 -11.54 -2.28
C LYS A 193 25.68 -10.49 -1.70
N SER A 194 25.92 -9.42 -2.46
CA SER A 194 26.71 -8.27 -2.00
C SER A 194 26.13 -6.97 -2.52
N VAL A 195 26.42 -5.90 -1.78
CA VAL A 195 25.95 -4.54 -2.07
C VAL A 195 27.13 -3.63 -2.36
N ASP A 196 27.07 -2.98 -3.51
CA ASP A 196 27.98 -1.90 -3.90
C ASP A 196 27.25 -0.55 -3.86
N ILE A 197 27.48 0.22 -2.80
CA ILE A 197 26.89 1.54 -2.56
C ILE A 197 27.98 2.60 -2.46
N GLY A 198 28.22 3.30 -3.57
CA GLY A 198 29.28 4.30 -3.65
C GLY A 198 30.65 3.69 -3.34
N PRO A 199 31.38 4.14 -2.30
CA PRO A 199 32.68 3.59 -1.93
C PRO A 199 32.58 2.32 -1.05
N PHE A 200 31.38 1.90 -0.66
CA PHE A 200 31.19 0.76 0.24
C PHE A 200 30.85 -0.50 -0.55
N HIS A 201 31.53 -1.58 -0.15
CA HIS A 201 31.23 -2.94 -0.55
C HIS A 201 31.07 -3.77 0.72
N PHE A 202 30.01 -4.57 0.79
CA PHE A 202 29.80 -5.55 1.86
C PHE A 202 28.96 -6.71 1.35
N GLU A 203 29.12 -7.86 1.98
CA GLU A 203 28.30 -9.04 1.71
C GLU A 203 27.04 -9.01 2.59
N ASP A 204 25.91 -9.45 2.05
CA ASP A 204 24.64 -9.55 2.79
C ASP A 204 24.79 -10.47 4.02
N ARG A 205 25.68 -11.46 3.92
CA ARG A 205 26.08 -12.34 5.02
C ARG A 205 26.58 -11.58 6.24
N GLU A 206 27.32 -10.48 6.07
CA GLU A 206 27.84 -9.69 7.20
C GLU A 206 26.70 -9.10 8.04
N LEU A 207 25.59 -8.73 7.40
CA LEU A 207 24.38 -8.28 8.11
C LEU A 207 23.63 -9.49 8.67
N GLY A 208 23.47 -10.56 7.91
CA GLY A 208 22.89 -11.81 8.40
C GLY A 208 23.55 -12.32 9.69
N GLU A 209 24.87 -12.22 9.82
CA GLU A 209 25.57 -12.58 11.05
C GLU A 209 25.11 -11.71 12.24
N LEU A 210 24.86 -10.42 12.06
CA LEU A 210 24.26 -9.59 13.11
C LEU A 210 22.87 -10.11 13.56
N HIS A 211 22.10 -10.69 12.64
CA HIS A 211 20.82 -11.33 12.95
C HIS A 211 20.97 -12.60 13.79
N LEU A 212 21.80 -13.52 13.31
CA LEU A 212 22.07 -14.78 14.00
C LEU A 212 22.62 -14.53 15.41
N LYS A 213 23.40 -13.47 15.58
CA LYS A 213 24.03 -13.06 16.86
C LYS A 213 23.10 -12.27 17.78
N GLY A 214 21.86 -12.02 17.37
CA GLY A 214 20.85 -11.34 18.18
C GLY A 214 21.11 -9.84 18.39
N ILE A 215 21.92 -9.22 17.52
CA ILE A 215 22.33 -7.81 17.64
C ILE A 215 21.70 -6.89 16.60
N ALA A 216 21.13 -7.44 15.53
CA ALA A 216 20.22 -6.78 14.60
C ALA A 216 19.07 -7.74 14.28
N GLN A 217 17.91 -7.25 13.80
CA GLN A 217 16.75 -8.12 13.62
C GLN A 217 16.06 -7.85 12.29
N GLU A 218 15.82 -8.91 11.52
CA GLU A 218 14.98 -8.89 10.32
C GLU A 218 13.53 -8.60 10.73
N TYR A 219 12.77 -7.97 9.83
CA TYR A 219 11.43 -7.48 10.16
C TYR A 219 10.55 -7.46 8.91
N VAL A 220 9.27 -7.18 9.10
CA VAL A 220 8.33 -6.97 7.99
C VAL A 220 8.21 -5.49 7.67
N VAL A 221 8.30 -5.16 6.39
CA VAL A 221 7.89 -3.87 5.87
C VAL A 221 6.44 -3.97 5.40
N ARG A 222 5.58 -3.03 5.81
CA ARG A 222 4.21 -2.97 5.27
C ARG A 222 3.66 -1.56 5.15
N GLY A 223 2.80 -1.36 4.16
CA GLY A 223 2.15 -0.08 3.91
C GLY A 223 0.77 -0.25 3.31
N THR A 224 -0.11 0.74 3.54
CA THR A 224 -1.40 0.83 2.87
C THR A 224 -1.66 2.29 2.54
N SER A 225 -1.96 2.57 1.28
CA SER A 225 -2.25 3.92 0.82
C SER A 225 -3.52 4.49 1.46
N GLY A 226 -3.72 5.78 1.32
CA GLY A 226 -5.03 6.42 1.42
C GLY A 226 -6.03 5.84 0.43
N THR A 227 -7.31 6.10 0.70
CA THR A 227 -8.41 5.69 -0.17
C THR A 227 -8.53 6.65 -1.35
N VAL A 228 -8.58 6.10 -2.56
CA VAL A 228 -9.02 6.83 -3.75
C VAL A 228 -10.49 6.54 -4.00
N SER A 229 -11.27 7.56 -4.34
CA SER A 229 -12.69 7.44 -4.69
C SER A 229 -12.93 7.93 -6.12
N VAL A 230 -13.65 7.14 -6.91
CA VAL A 230 -14.11 7.45 -8.26
C VAL A 230 -15.64 7.39 -8.25
N SER A 231 -16.31 8.48 -8.59
CA SER A 231 -17.78 8.60 -8.46
C SER A 231 -18.57 7.95 -9.61
N ASP A 232 -17.90 7.66 -10.72
CA ASP A 232 -18.50 7.10 -11.94
C ASP A 232 -17.46 6.25 -12.69
N PHE A 233 -17.08 5.12 -12.10
CA PHE A 233 -16.12 4.20 -12.70
C PHE A 233 -16.70 3.56 -13.96
N LYS A 234 -15.87 3.51 -15.01
CA LYS A 234 -16.17 2.82 -16.26
C LYS A 234 -14.99 1.94 -16.65
N PRO A 235 -15.24 0.66 -17.01
CA PRO A 235 -14.20 -0.19 -17.57
C PRO A 235 -13.48 0.49 -18.75
N GLY A 236 -12.15 0.49 -18.71
CA GLY A 236 -11.30 1.07 -19.76
C GLY A 236 -10.98 2.56 -19.59
N GLU A 237 -11.63 3.28 -18.67
CA GLU A 237 -11.21 4.63 -18.29
C GLU A 237 -10.10 4.58 -17.24
N ALA A 238 -9.06 5.40 -17.41
CA ALA A 238 -7.92 5.40 -16.50
C ALA A 238 -8.31 5.91 -15.10
N VAL A 239 -7.94 5.17 -14.06
CA VAL A 239 -8.05 5.61 -12.66
C VAL A 239 -6.84 6.45 -12.25
N ALA A 240 -7.02 7.31 -11.24
CA ALA A 240 -5.91 8.01 -10.59
C ALA A 240 -5.04 7.04 -9.76
N LEU A 241 -3.93 7.51 -9.20
CA LEU A 241 -3.23 6.81 -8.12
C LEU A 241 -3.50 7.47 -6.76
N PRO A 242 -3.34 6.74 -5.65
CA PRO A 242 -3.28 7.35 -4.33
C PRO A 242 -2.26 8.49 -4.30
N GLY A 243 -2.68 9.66 -3.81
CA GLY A 243 -1.82 10.86 -3.74
C GLY A 243 -1.91 11.82 -4.93
N GLU A 244 -2.52 11.43 -6.07
CA GLU A 244 -2.69 12.34 -7.23
C GLU A 244 -3.85 13.35 -7.05
N GLY A 245 -4.74 13.11 -6.07
CA GLY A 245 -5.84 14.02 -5.70
C GLY A 245 -5.35 15.08 -4.71
N GLY A 246 -5.21 16.31 -5.19
CA GLY A 246 -4.47 17.39 -4.53
C GLY A 246 -4.77 17.64 -3.05
N ARG A 247 -3.73 18.11 -2.36
CA ARG A 247 -3.85 18.95 -1.16
C ARG A 247 -4.85 20.08 -1.48
N GLU A 248 -6.02 20.06 -0.88
CA GLU A 248 -6.70 21.32 -0.61
C GLU A 248 -5.78 22.09 0.32
N ARG A 249 -5.05 23.08 -0.23
CA ARG A 249 -4.37 24.07 0.60
C ARG A 249 -5.47 24.79 1.38
N LYS A 250 -5.50 24.58 2.69
CA LYS A 250 -6.14 25.53 3.60
C LYS A 250 -5.36 26.84 3.60
#